data_AF-A0A6F9ECF6-F1
#
_entry.id   AF-A0A6F9ECF6-F1
#
_cell.length_a   1.000
_cell.length_b   1.000
_cell.length_c   1.000
_cell.angle_alpha   90.00
_cell.angle_beta   90.00
_cell.angle_gamma   90.00
#
_symmetry.space_group_name_H-M   'P 1'
#
loop_
_entity.id
_entity.type
_entity.pdbx_description
1 polymer ?
#
loop_
_entity_poly.entity_id
_entity_poly.type
_entity_poly.pdbx_seq_one_letter_code
_entity_poly.pdbx_strand_id
1 'polypeptide(L)'
;MSAVGAGTGSPLISVVVPVYNHERYIFECVDSALMQEGAPPFEVVVVDDGSTDRTPRILQTFGPRIQVIRQPRSGAATALNRGFAAARAPYVCWLSSDDRFEPGKLAAQWQYVTRHPCTALCYTSFHVIDGHGVRQYTVDSPWDSDRNRLYATLLEGCFINGSTTIVRKDAFFQVGGFDPALVQGHDYDLWLRLFERYEVGCIPEPLLSYRWHGSNMSANPAADRYYSNLVRQRAARRRQQFGGGTS
;
A
#
# COMPACT_ATOMS: atom_id res chain seq x y z
N MET A 1 10.42 29.54 -5.81
CA MET A 1 10.82 28.16 -5.46
C MET A 1 10.74 28.03 -3.95
N SER A 2 9.59 27.61 -3.43
CA SER A 2 9.39 27.50 -1.98
C SER A 2 9.91 26.16 -1.51
N ALA A 3 10.90 26.19 -0.62
CA ALA A 3 11.34 25.02 0.12
C ALA A 3 10.17 24.53 0.98
N VAL A 4 9.68 23.32 0.70
CA VAL A 4 8.82 22.59 1.64
C VAL A 4 9.71 22.30 2.84
N GLY A 5 9.52 23.05 3.92
CA GLY A 5 10.26 22.89 5.16
C GLY A 5 10.06 21.48 5.69
N ALA A 6 11.16 20.82 6.07
CA ALA A 6 11.10 19.65 6.93
C ALA A 6 10.38 20.06 8.23
N GLY A 7 9.12 19.66 8.36
CA GLY A 7 8.31 19.96 9.55
C GLY A 7 9.02 19.46 10.80
N THR A 8 9.14 20.31 11.80
CA THR A 8 9.85 20.08 13.08
C THR A 8 9.09 19.19 14.06
N GLY A 9 8.15 18.36 13.58
CA GLY A 9 7.35 17.43 14.38
C GLY A 9 7.53 15.98 13.92
N SER A 10 7.31 15.02 14.82
CA SER A 10 7.30 13.59 14.47
C SER A 10 6.28 13.31 13.35
N PRO A 11 6.64 12.53 12.32
CA PRO A 11 5.73 12.22 11.23
C PRO A 11 4.52 11.43 11.76
N LEU A 12 3.33 11.75 11.25
CA LEU A 12 2.08 11.06 11.54
C LEU A 12 1.75 10.01 10.47
N ILE A 13 2.32 10.16 9.27
CA ILE A 13 2.25 9.20 8.17
C ILE A 13 3.66 8.91 7.64
N SER A 14 3.98 7.66 7.36
CA SER A 14 5.16 7.27 6.57
C SER A 14 4.68 6.64 5.26
N VAL A 15 5.03 7.25 4.13
CA VAL A 15 4.80 6.67 2.81
C VAL A 15 5.99 5.77 2.47
N VAL A 16 5.73 4.50 2.18
CA VAL A 16 6.75 3.51 1.88
C VAL A 16 6.66 3.11 0.41
N VAL A 17 7.78 3.26 -0.30
CA VAL A 17 7.91 2.95 -1.74
C VAL A 17 8.89 1.79 -1.92
N PRO A 18 8.43 0.55 -2.15
CA PRO A 18 9.31 -0.53 -2.59
C PRO A 18 9.66 -0.33 -4.07
N VAL A 19 10.93 -0.45 -4.42
CA VAL A 19 11.38 -0.30 -5.80
C VAL A 19 12.43 -1.32 -6.20
N TYR A 20 12.27 -1.85 -7.42
CA TYR A 20 13.28 -2.65 -8.11
C TYR A 20 13.20 -2.36 -9.61
N ASN A 21 14.24 -1.76 -10.18
CA ASN A 21 14.36 -1.51 -11.62
C ASN A 21 13.17 -0.75 -12.26
N HIS A 22 12.73 0.36 -11.66
CA HIS A 22 11.64 1.21 -12.17
C HIS A 22 12.12 2.61 -12.56
N GLU A 23 13.28 2.74 -13.23
CA GLU A 23 13.83 4.04 -13.62
C GLU A 23 12.87 4.92 -14.44
N ARG A 24 11.92 4.30 -15.15
CA ARG A 24 10.90 5.00 -15.97
C ARG A 24 9.85 5.73 -15.12
N TYR A 25 9.52 5.22 -13.94
CA TYR A 25 8.36 5.66 -13.17
C TYR A 25 8.70 6.21 -11.78
N ILE A 26 9.85 5.82 -11.23
CA ILE A 26 10.18 6.11 -9.83
C ILE A 26 10.23 7.62 -9.51
N PHE A 27 10.62 8.47 -10.48
CA PHE A 27 10.61 9.91 -10.27
C PHE A 27 9.18 10.43 -10.03
N GLU A 28 8.25 10.10 -10.92
CA GLU A 28 6.84 10.52 -10.82
C GLU A 28 6.18 9.95 -9.56
N CYS A 29 6.46 8.68 -9.24
CA CYS A 29 5.99 8.03 -8.02
C CYS A 29 6.39 8.82 -6.77
N VAL A 30 7.69 9.06 -6.56
CA VAL A 30 8.19 9.75 -5.36
C VAL A 30 7.76 11.21 -5.33
N ASP A 31 7.78 11.89 -6.47
CA ASP A 31 7.34 13.29 -6.57
C ASP A 31 5.87 13.44 -6.19
N SER A 32 4.99 12.52 -6.63
CA SER A 32 3.56 12.54 -6.26
C SER A 32 3.30 12.41 -4.76
N ALA A 33 4.16 11.67 -4.03
CA ALA A 33 4.09 11.55 -2.58
C ALA A 33 4.58 12.83 -1.88
N LEU A 34 5.63 13.46 -2.41
CA LEU A 34 6.18 14.70 -1.86
C LEU A 34 5.27 15.92 -2.11
N MET A 35 4.47 15.90 -3.18
CA MET A 35 3.54 16.97 -3.54
C MET A 35 2.17 16.89 -2.84
N GLN A 36 2.04 16.09 -1.78
CA GLN A 36 0.79 15.92 -1.03
C GLN A 36 0.50 17.15 -0.15
N GLU A 37 -0.19 18.12 -0.73
CA GLU A 37 -0.66 19.32 -0.03
C GLU A 37 -1.74 19.01 1.01
N GLY A 38 -1.76 19.77 2.11
CA GLY A 38 -2.74 19.62 3.20
C GLY A 38 -2.58 18.37 4.06
N ALA A 39 -1.58 17.52 3.78
CA ALA A 39 -1.26 16.35 4.59
C ALA A 39 -0.74 16.77 5.99
N PRO A 40 -0.95 15.94 7.03
CA PRO A 40 -0.23 16.09 8.30
C PRO A 40 1.29 15.91 8.08
N PRO A 41 2.16 16.23 9.06
CA PRO A 41 3.59 15.90 8.95
C PRO A 41 3.79 14.44 8.53
N PHE A 42 4.55 14.22 7.46
CA PHE A 42 4.80 12.89 6.91
C PHE A 42 6.25 12.73 6.46
N GLU A 43 6.66 11.48 6.25
CA GLU A 43 7.96 11.14 5.66
C GLU A 43 7.78 10.17 4.49
N VAL A 44 8.77 10.13 3.61
CA VAL A 44 8.82 9.17 2.50
C VAL A 44 10.05 8.28 2.67
N VAL A 45 9.81 6.97 2.76
CA VAL A 45 10.84 5.94 2.90
C VAL A 45 10.83 5.08 1.63
N VAL A 46 11.91 5.12 0.86
CA VAL A 46 12.08 4.30 -0.34
C VAL A 46 12.96 3.10 0.00
N VAL A 47 12.52 1.90 -0.36
CA VAL A 47 13.30 0.66 -0.20
C VAL A 47 13.71 0.17 -1.58
N ASP A 48 14.98 0.41 -1.93
CA ASP A 48 15.60 -0.08 -3.16
C ASP A 48 16.05 -1.54 -2.97
N ASP A 49 15.30 -2.47 -3.55
CA ASP A 49 15.49 -3.93 -3.47
C ASP A 49 16.57 -4.42 -4.46
N GLY A 50 17.66 -3.66 -4.57
CA GLY A 50 18.84 -4.03 -5.34
C GLY A 50 18.76 -3.66 -6.82
N SER A 51 18.21 -2.48 -7.14
CA SER A 51 18.12 -2.00 -8.52
C SER A 51 19.51 -1.88 -9.19
N THR A 52 19.55 -2.26 -10.45
CA THR A 52 20.72 -2.24 -11.34
C THR A 52 20.59 -1.23 -12.48
N ASP A 53 19.40 -0.66 -12.67
CA ASP A 53 19.13 0.41 -13.63
C ASP A 53 19.46 1.80 -13.02
N ARG A 54 18.97 2.90 -13.62
CA ARG A 54 19.21 4.26 -13.11
C ARG A 54 18.38 4.63 -11.88
N THR A 55 17.53 3.73 -11.36
CA THR A 55 16.70 4.00 -10.16
C THR A 55 17.50 4.64 -9.01
N PRO A 56 18.67 4.10 -8.59
CA PRO A 56 19.41 4.67 -7.47
C PRO A 56 19.89 6.10 -7.74
N ARG A 57 20.28 6.40 -8.98
CA ARG A 57 20.71 7.74 -9.41
C ARG A 57 19.54 8.72 -9.41
N ILE A 58 18.34 8.28 -9.82
CA ILE A 58 17.14 9.11 -9.80
C ILE A 58 16.75 9.43 -8.35
N LEU A 59 16.78 8.44 -7.45
CA LEU A 59 16.47 8.62 -6.04
C LEU A 59 17.39 9.64 -5.35
N GLN A 60 18.68 9.69 -5.73
CA GLN A 60 19.63 10.69 -5.21
C GLN A 60 19.19 12.14 -5.47
N THR A 61 18.44 12.40 -6.54
CA THR A 61 18.00 13.77 -6.89
C THR A 61 16.97 14.35 -5.92
N PHE A 62 16.30 13.49 -5.13
CA PHE A 62 15.39 13.95 -4.08
C PHE A 62 16.12 14.44 -2.82
N GLY A 63 17.39 14.07 -2.64
CA GLY A 63 18.22 14.50 -1.52
C GLY A 63 17.60 14.14 -0.16
N PRO A 64 17.63 15.06 0.84
CA PRO A 64 17.16 14.77 2.20
C PRO A 64 15.62 14.70 2.31
N ARG A 65 14.87 14.94 1.22
CA ARG A 65 13.40 14.88 1.23
C ARG A 65 12.87 13.46 1.40
N ILE A 66 13.69 12.45 1.11
CA ILE A 66 13.35 11.03 1.25
C ILE A 66 14.44 10.30 2.02
N GLN A 67 14.05 9.22 2.70
CA GLN A 67 14.99 8.24 3.23
C GLN A 67 15.10 7.08 2.25
N VAL A 68 16.30 6.78 1.76
CA VAL A 68 16.54 5.61 0.90
C VAL A 68 17.21 4.51 1.69
N ILE A 69 16.61 3.33 1.69
CA ILE A 69 17.13 2.10 2.29
C ILE A 69 17.43 1.13 1.15
N ARG A 70 18.71 0.78 0.97
CA ARG A 70 19.11 -0.18 -0.05
C ARG A 70 19.33 -1.56 0.55
N GLN A 71 18.95 -2.60 -0.19
CA GLN A 71 19.17 -3.99 0.20
C GLN A 71 19.45 -4.90 -1.01
N PRO A 72 19.99 -6.11 -0.80
CA PRO A 72 19.99 -7.15 -1.82
C PRO A 72 18.56 -7.55 -2.20
N ARG A 73 18.37 -7.97 -3.46
CA ARG A 73 17.04 -8.36 -3.97
C ARG A 73 16.42 -9.47 -3.13
N SER A 74 15.22 -9.21 -2.62
CA SER A 74 14.51 -10.09 -1.67
C SER A 74 12.98 -10.07 -1.82
N GLY A 75 12.45 -9.36 -2.80
CA GLY A 75 11.03 -9.33 -3.16
C GLY A 75 10.25 -8.20 -2.49
N ALA A 76 9.08 -7.89 -3.07
CA ALA A 76 8.26 -6.74 -2.68
C ALA A 76 7.78 -6.83 -1.22
N ALA A 77 7.31 -8.00 -0.77
CA ALA A 77 6.87 -8.21 0.61
C ALA A 77 8.00 -7.94 1.63
N THR A 78 9.22 -8.40 1.35
CA THR A 78 10.40 -8.14 2.19
C THR A 78 10.76 -6.66 2.21
N ALA A 79 10.78 -6.01 1.05
CA ALA A 79 11.05 -4.58 0.93
C ALA A 79 10.00 -3.73 1.68
N LEU A 80 8.72 -4.07 1.54
CA LEU A 80 7.62 -3.42 2.26
C LEU A 80 7.74 -3.60 3.78
N ASN A 81 7.95 -4.82 4.26
CA ASN A 81 8.17 -5.10 5.68
C ASN A 81 9.32 -4.27 6.24
N ARG A 82 10.45 -4.19 5.51
CA ARG A 82 11.60 -3.37 5.93
C ARG A 82 11.26 -1.89 5.99
N GLY A 83 10.55 -1.37 4.98
CA GLY A 83 10.13 0.02 4.94
C GLY A 83 9.16 0.36 6.06
N PHE A 84 8.17 -0.50 6.32
CA PHE A 84 7.21 -0.35 7.41
C PHE A 84 7.88 -0.46 8.79
N ALA A 85 8.94 -1.26 8.93
CA ALA A 85 9.72 -1.32 10.16
C ALA A 85 10.60 -0.07 10.37
N ALA A 86 11.14 0.51 9.30
CA ALA A 86 11.92 1.74 9.36
C ALA A 86 11.06 3.02 9.51
N ALA A 87 9.79 2.96 9.12
CA ALA A 87 8.82 4.03 9.28
C ALA A 87 8.69 4.47 10.74
N ARG A 88 8.80 5.77 11.00
CA ARG A 88 8.69 6.36 12.33
C ARG A 88 7.24 6.67 12.71
N ALA A 89 6.39 6.93 11.73
CA ALA A 89 5.01 7.31 11.96
C ALA A 89 4.14 6.16 12.55
N PRO A 90 3.02 6.51 13.21
CA PRO A 90 2.01 5.54 13.65
C PRO A 90 1.14 5.00 12.50
N TYR A 91 1.02 5.71 11.39
CA TYR A 91 0.34 5.23 10.17
C TYR A 91 1.31 5.09 9.02
N VAL A 92 1.10 4.07 8.21
CA VAL A 92 1.93 3.73 7.05
C VAL A 92 1.06 3.63 5.81
N CYS A 93 1.55 4.18 4.70
CA CYS A 93 0.97 4.02 3.38
C CYS A 93 1.97 3.28 2.50
N TRP A 94 1.49 2.39 1.65
CA TRP A 94 2.28 1.87 0.54
C TRP A 94 2.04 2.74 -0.69
N LEU A 95 3.08 3.00 -1.48
CA LEU A 95 2.99 3.47 -2.86
C LEU A 95 3.88 2.61 -3.76
N SER A 96 3.31 1.87 -4.70
CA SER A 96 4.08 1.10 -5.68
C SER A 96 4.87 2.02 -6.60
N SER A 97 6.10 1.61 -6.94
CA SER A 97 7.07 2.47 -7.65
C SER A 97 6.73 2.82 -9.09
N ASP A 98 5.66 2.23 -9.64
CA ASP A 98 5.06 2.51 -10.93
C ASP A 98 3.73 3.30 -10.85
N ASP A 99 3.18 3.49 -9.65
CA ASP A 99 1.96 4.24 -9.41
C ASP A 99 2.24 5.71 -9.04
N ARG A 100 1.19 6.52 -8.90
CA ARG A 100 1.28 7.86 -8.32
C ARG A 100 0.06 8.17 -7.46
N PHE A 101 0.26 8.92 -6.37
CA PHE A 101 -0.85 9.45 -5.60
C PHE A 101 -1.55 10.59 -6.35
N GLU A 102 -2.87 10.64 -6.24
CA GLU A 102 -3.62 11.83 -6.64
C GLU A 102 -3.48 12.92 -5.56
N PRO A 103 -3.63 14.21 -5.91
CA PRO A 103 -3.60 15.30 -4.94
C PRO A 103 -4.61 15.09 -3.79
N GLY A 104 -4.18 15.37 -2.57
CA GLY A 104 -5.03 15.32 -1.37
C GLY A 104 -5.26 13.93 -0.78
N LYS A 105 -4.67 12.86 -1.34
CA LYS A 105 -4.80 11.50 -0.81
C LYS A 105 -4.48 11.42 0.68
N LEU A 106 -3.29 11.90 1.08
CA LEU A 106 -2.83 11.79 2.47
C LEU A 106 -3.69 12.63 3.42
N ALA A 107 -4.12 13.81 2.97
CA ALA A 107 -4.99 14.69 3.74
C ALA A 107 -6.36 14.03 4.00
N ALA A 108 -6.99 13.46 2.96
CA ALA A 108 -8.28 12.78 3.07
C ALA A 108 -8.20 11.55 3.97
N GLN A 109 -7.19 10.72 3.79
CA GLN A 109 -6.99 9.52 4.61
C GLN A 109 -6.66 9.85 6.06
N TRP A 110 -5.85 10.88 6.32
CA TRP A 110 -5.60 11.37 7.67
C TRP A 110 -6.89 11.85 8.35
N GLN A 111 -7.69 12.64 7.62
CA GLN A 111 -8.95 13.15 8.13
C GLN A 111 -9.94 12.02 8.46
N TYR A 112 -9.93 10.94 7.67
CA TYR A 112 -10.74 9.76 7.94
C TYR A 112 -10.29 9.03 9.22
N VAL A 113 -9.02 8.63 9.31
CA VAL A 113 -8.54 7.82 10.44
C VAL A 113 -8.56 8.58 11.77
N THR A 114 -8.45 9.91 11.74
CA THR A 114 -8.60 10.75 12.95
C THR A 114 -10.03 10.83 13.44
N ARG A 115 -11.02 10.77 12.55
CA ARG A 115 -12.45 10.69 12.92
C ARG A 115 -12.90 9.27 13.29
N HIS A 116 -12.16 8.26 12.84
CA HIS A 116 -12.46 6.84 13.05
C HIS A 116 -11.25 6.13 13.67
N PRO A 117 -10.89 6.42 14.95
CA PRO A 117 -9.65 5.92 15.56
C PRO A 117 -9.57 4.38 15.70
N CYS A 118 -10.70 3.68 15.61
CA CYS A 118 -10.75 2.22 15.61
C CYS A 118 -10.32 1.59 14.27
N THR A 119 -10.31 2.38 13.18
CA THR A 119 -9.95 1.91 11.84
C THR A 119 -8.47 1.57 11.75
N ALA A 120 -8.16 0.30 11.46
CA ALA A 120 -6.78 -0.14 11.24
C ALA A 120 -6.35 -0.08 9.78
N LEU A 121 -7.30 -0.09 8.85
CA LEU A 121 -7.06 -0.04 7.40
C LEU A 121 -8.11 0.85 6.76
N CYS A 122 -7.68 1.85 6.02
CA CYS A 122 -8.56 2.62 5.15
C CYS A 122 -8.01 2.60 3.72
N TYR A 123 -8.86 2.29 2.74
CA TYR A 123 -8.51 2.26 1.32
C TYR A 123 -9.36 3.25 0.52
N THR A 124 -8.98 3.48 -0.72
CA THR A 124 -9.67 4.41 -1.63
C THR A 124 -10.02 3.73 -2.94
N SER A 125 -10.95 4.31 -3.70
CA SER A 125 -11.05 4.05 -5.14
C SER A 125 -9.77 4.49 -5.87
N PHE A 126 -9.66 4.16 -7.17
CA PHE A 126 -8.49 4.54 -7.95
C PHE A 126 -8.78 4.67 -9.45
N HIS A 127 -7.96 5.46 -10.13
CA HIS A 127 -7.89 5.50 -11.58
C HIS A 127 -6.94 4.44 -12.10
N VAL A 128 -7.27 3.80 -13.21
CA VAL A 128 -6.31 3.01 -13.99
C VAL A 128 -5.74 3.90 -15.08
N ILE A 129 -4.42 4.00 -15.12
CA ILE A 129 -3.64 4.73 -16.13
C ILE A 129 -2.78 3.75 -16.93
N ASP A 130 -2.46 4.09 -18.17
CA ASP A 130 -1.53 3.30 -18.98
C ASP A 130 -0.05 3.57 -18.65
N GLY A 131 0.85 2.89 -19.35
CA GLY A 131 2.30 3.09 -19.24
C GLY A 131 2.80 4.51 -19.57
N HIS A 132 1.95 5.39 -20.11
CA HIS A 132 2.21 6.79 -20.42
C HIS A 132 1.54 7.76 -19.44
N GLY A 133 0.71 7.26 -18.52
CA GLY A 133 0.03 8.05 -17.50
C GLY A 133 -1.33 8.59 -17.93
N VAL A 134 -1.85 8.10 -19.06
CA VAL A 134 -3.18 8.47 -19.58
C VAL A 134 -4.24 7.63 -18.88
N ARG A 135 -5.23 8.30 -18.28
CA ARG A 135 -6.36 7.64 -17.61
C ARG A 135 -7.19 6.84 -18.60
N GLN A 136 -7.37 5.57 -18.29
CA GLN A 136 -8.19 4.63 -19.04
C GLN A 136 -9.61 4.57 -18.46
N TYR A 137 -9.72 4.28 -17.16
CA TYR A 137 -11.00 4.19 -16.45
C TYR A 137 -10.82 4.38 -14.94
N THR A 138 -11.93 4.43 -14.20
CA THR A 138 -11.95 4.48 -12.73
C THR A 138 -12.48 3.15 -12.19
N VAL A 139 -11.90 2.67 -11.09
CA VAL A 139 -12.39 1.54 -10.31
C VAL A 139 -12.97 2.09 -9.02
N ASP A 140 -14.29 1.95 -8.88
CA ASP A 140 -14.98 2.22 -7.63
C ASP A 140 -14.77 1.03 -6.69
N SER A 141 -14.04 1.25 -5.60
CA SER A 141 -13.73 0.17 -4.68
C SER A 141 -14.98 -0.22 -3.86
N PRO A 142 -15.30 -1.53 -3.75
CA PRO A 142 -16.44 -1.99 -2.97
C PRO A 142 -16.44 -1.46 -1.54
N TRP A 143 -17.62 -1.15 -1.01
CA TRP A 143 -17.83 -0.77 0.39
C TRP A 143 -19.19 -1.28 0.89
N ASP A 144 -19.20 -1.79 2.11
CA ASP A 144 -20.42 -2.18 2.84
C ASP A 144 -20.17 -1.86 4.31
N SER A 145 -21.16 -1.25 4.98
CA SER A 145 -21.07 -0.96 6.41
C SER A 145 -21.14 -2.23 7.27
N ASP A 146 -21.66 -3.33 6.72
CA ASP A 146 -21.53 -4.66 7.32
C ASP A 146 -20.19 -5.28 6.95
N ARG A 147 -19.27 -5.28 7.92
CA ARG A 147 -17.93 -5.86 7.77
C ARG A 147 -17.96 -7.32 7.32
N ASN A 148 -18.95 -8.12 7.71
CA ASN A 148 -19.02 -9.52 7.31
C ASN A 148 -19.35 -9.67 5.82
N ARG A 149 -20.24 -8.82 5.28
CA ARG A 149 -20.54 -8.78 3.85
C ARG A 149 -19.34 -8.26 3.05
N LEU A 150 -18.71 -7.18 3.51
CA LEU A 150 -17.50 -6.66 2.86
C LEU A 150 -16.35 -7.67 2.88
N TYR A 151 -16.19 -8.41 3.98
CA TYR A 151 -15.22 -9.51 4.06
C TYR A 151 -15.55 -10.64 3.09
N ALA A 152 -16.84 -11.01 2.96
CA ALA A 152 -17.26 -12.03 2.00
C ALA A 152 -16.92 -11.61 0.56
N THR A 153 -17.15 -10.34 0.21
CA THR A 153 -16.71 -9.78 -1.07
C THR A 153 -15.18 -9.86 -1.23
N LEU A 154 -14.41 -9.57 -0.17
CA LEU A 154 -12.96 -9.68 -0.23
C LEU A 154 -12.50 -11.13 -0.44
N LEU A 155 -13.20 -12.13 0.12
CA LEU A 155 -12.92 -13.54 -0.15
C LEU A 155 -13.16 -13.94 -1.61
N GLU A 156 -14.07 -13.27 -2.31
CA GLU A 156 -14.36 -13.53 -3.73
C GLU A 156 -13.30 -12.96 -4.67
N GLY A 157 -12.52 -11.97 -4.22
CA GLY A 157 -11.40 -11.41 -4.96
C GLY A 157 -10.80 -10.19 -4.27
N CYS A 158 -9.48 -10.02 -4.38
CA CYS A 158 -8.82 -8.85 -3.82
C CYS A 158 -9.21 -7.60 -4.61
N PHE A 159 -10.04 -6.74 -4.03
CA PHE A 159 -10.42 -5.46 -4.62
C PHE A 159 -9.60 -4.28 -4.05
N ILE A 160 -8.74 -4.53 -3.06
CA ILE A 160 -7.93 -3.49 -2.40
C ILE A 160 -6.54 -3.48 -3.03
N ASN A 161 -6.27 -2.46 -3.85
CA ASN A 161 -4.92 -2.18 -4.31
C ASN A 161 -4.09 -1.61 -3.15
N GLY A 162 -2.89 -2.15 -2.92
CA GLY A 162 -2.07 -1.73 -1.77
C GLY A 162 -1.67 -0.25 -1.75
N SER A 163 -1.46 0.36 -2.93
CA SER A 163 -1.16 1.79 -3.05
C SER A 163 -2.34 2.69 -2.66
N THR A 164 -3.56 2.15 -2.49
CA THR A 164 -4.71 2.93 -2.01
C THR A 164 -4.77 3.02 -0.50
N THR A 165 -3.97 2.25 0.24
CA THR A 165 -4.15 2.06 1.68
C THR A 165 -3.43 3.07 2.56
N ILE A 166 -4.07 3.42 3.69
CA ILE A 166 -3.42 3.87 4.92
C ILE A 166 -3.68 2.79 5.98
N VAL A 167 -2.64 2.40 6.71
CA VAL A 167 -2.69 1.30 7.69
C VAL A 167 -2.13 1.76 9.02
N ARG A 168 -2.78 1.39 10.13
CA ARG A 168 -2.25 1.59 11.47
C ARG A 168 -1.08 0.62 11.69
N LYS A 169 0.11 1.18 11.94
CA LYS A 169 1.37 0.41 11.93
C LYS A 169 1.41 -0.70 12.97
N ASP A 170 0.82 -0.47 14.15
CA ASP A 170 0.75 -1.49 15.21
C ASP A 170 -0.10 -2.70 14.79
N ALA A 171 -1.26 -2.46 14.17
CA ALA A 171 -2.17 -3.50 13.69
C ALA A 171 -1.51 -4.33 12.59
N PHE A 172 -0.78 -3.69 11.68
CA PHE A 172 0.05 -4.38 10.68
C PHE A 172 1.02 -5.39 11.32
N PHE A 173 1.76 -4.99 12.36
CA PHE A 173 2.69 -5.89 13.03
C PHE A 173 1.97 -6.94 13.89
N GLN A 174 0.85 -6.60 14.54
CA GLN A 174 0.05 -7.53 15.34
C GLN A 174 -0.55 -8.67 14.52
N VAL A 175 -0.82 -8.45 13.22
CA VAL A 175 -1.26 -9.52 12.32
C VAL A 175 -0.10 -10.27 11.66
N GLY A 176 1.15 -9.86 11.88
CA GLY A 176 2.35 -10.53 11.37
C GLY A 176 2.97 -9.93 10.10
N GLY A 177 2.53 -8.75 9.66
CA GLY A 177 3.08 -8.07 8.48
C GLY A 177 2.79 -8.79 7.16
N PHE A 178 3.52 -8.46 6.10
CA PHE A 178 3.47 -9.21 4.84
C PHE A 178 4.23 -10.53 4.98
N ASP A 179 3.73 -11.62 4.40
CA ASP A 179 4.44 -12.90 4.37
C ASP A 179 5.38 -12.96 3.15
N PRO A 180 6.72 -12.94 3.32
CA PRO A 180 7.67 -13.01 2.20
C PRO A 180 7.63 -14.32 1.41
N ALA A 181 7.04 -15.39 1.96
CA ALA A 181 6.87 -16.64 1.23
C ALA A 181 5.77 -16.56 0.15
N LEU A 182 4.91 -15.52 0.19
CA LEU A 182 3.94 -15.23 -0.84
C LEU A 182 4.55 -14.28 -1.89
N VAL A 183 5.06 -14.84 -2.98
CA VAL A 183 5.63 -14.05 -4.09
C VAL A 183 4.59 -13.10 -4.71
N GLN A 184 3.32 -13.50 -4.72
CA GLN A 184 2.16 -12.69 -5.11
C GLN A 184 1.01 -12.91 -4.11
N GLY A 185 0.13 -11.91 -3.96
CA GLY A 185 -1.01 -11.97 -3.05
C GLY A 185 -0.65 -11.80 -1.56
N HIS A 186 0.56 -11.30 -1.26
CA HIS A 186 0.98 -10.97 0.09
C HIS A 186 0.10 -9.88 0.72
N ASP A 187 -0.36 -8.94 -0.10
CA ASP A 187 -1.31 -7.89 0.24
C ASP A 187 -2.70 -8.47 0.50
N TYR A 188 -3.19 -9.33 -0.38
CA TYR A 188 -4.48 -9.99 -0.23
C TYR A 188 -4.58 -10.79 1.09
N ASP A 189 -3.53 -11.57 1.43
CA ASP A 189 -3.48 -12.29 2.70
C ASP A 189 -3.45 -11.33 3.91
N LEU A 190 -2.73 -10.22 3.81
CA LEU A 190 -2.68 -9.20 4.86
C LEU A 190 -4.05 -8.56 5.08
N TRP A 191 -4.76 -8.17 4.01
CA TRP A 191 -6.07 -7.55 4.11
C TRP A 191 -7.07 -8.48 4.80
N LEU A 192 -7.10 -9.77 4.42
CA LEU A 192 -7.96 -10.75 5.10
C LEU A 192 -7.65 -10.83 6.60
N ARG A 193 -6.36 -10.89 6.99
CA ARG A 193 -5.98 -10.92 8.41
C ARG A 193 -6.35 -9.64 9.17
N LEU A 194 -6.29 -8.48 8.54
CA LEU A 194 -6.72 -7.21 9.15
C LEU A 194 -8.24 -7.15 9.31
N PHE A 195 -9.00 -7.53 8.28
CA PHE A 195 -10.46 -7.57 8.34
C PHE A 195 -10.99 -8.55 9.40
N GLU A 196 -10.26 -9.64 9.68
CA GLU A 196 -10.62 -10.61 10.72
C GLU A 196 -10.55 -10.02 12.15
N ARG A 197 -9.86 -8.89 12.35
CA ARG A 197 -9.52 -8.38 13.70
C ARG A 197 -9.85 -6.92 13.95
N TYR A 198 -9.96 -6.09 12.91
CA TYR A 198 -10.05 -4.64 13.06
C TYR A 198 -11.19 -4.05 12.23
N GLU A 199 -11.54 -2.81 12.55
CA GLU A 199 -12.40 -2.00 11.71
C GLU A 199 -11.64 -1.53 10.47
N VAL A 200 -12.37 -1.45 9.36
CA VAL A 200 -11.86 -1.04 8.05
C VAL A 200 -12.71 0.09 7.52
N GLY A 201 -12.11 0.96 6.73
CA GLY A 201 -12.77 2.12 6.15
C GLY A 201 -12.54 2.22 4.65
N CYS A 202 -13.46 2.90 3.95
CA CYS A 202 -13.32 3.22 2.55
C CYS A 202 -13.60 4.71 2.31
N ILE A 203 -12.80 5.32 1.46
CA ILE A 203 -13.02 6.66 0.90
C ILE A 203 -13.36 6.45 -0.58
N PRO A 204 -14.59 6.76 -1.04
CA PRO A 204 -15.03 6.44 -2.39
C PRO A 204 -14.30 7.22 -3.49
N GLU A 205 -13.62 8.32 -3.15
CA GLU A 205 -12.88 9.13 -4.09
C GLU A 205 -11.66 8.39 -4.68
N PRO A 206 -11.42 8.49 -6.00
CA PRO A 206 -10.26 7.89 -6.64
C PRO A 206 -9.00 8.68 -6.33
N LEU A 207 -8.25 8.26 -5.30
CA LEU A 207 -7.10 9.00 -4.78
C LEU A 207 -5.73 8.39 -5.18
N LEU A 208 -5.73 7.50 -6.16
CA LEU A 208 -4.54 6.85 -6.70
C LEU A 208 -4.67 6.77 -8.23
N SER A 209 -3.59 7.02 -8.97
CA SER A 209 -3.46 6.50 -10.33
C SER A 209 -2.63 5.21 -10.32
N TYR A 210 -3.31 4.07 -10.50
CA TYR A 210 -2.72 2.75 -10.64
C TYR A 210 -2.28 2.50 -12.08
N ARG A 211 -1.02 2.15 -12.31
CA ARG A 211 -0.46 2.01 -13.64
C ARG A 211 -0.52 0.59 -14.17
N TRP A 212 -1.19 0.41 -15.31
CA TRP A 212 -1.16 -0.84 -16.07
C TRP A 212 -0.27 -0.70 -17.31
N HIS A 213 0.90 -1.32 -17.27
CA HIS A 213 1.91 -1.28 -18.34
C HIS A 213 2.23 -2.65 -18.96
N GLY A 214 1.56 -3.71 -18.50
CA GLY A 214 1.65 -5.06 -19.05
C GLY A 214 2.80 -5.90 -18.49
N SER A 215 3.73 -5.31 -17.74
CA SER A 215 4.74 -6.04 -16.96
C SER A 215 4.46 -6.03 -15.45
N ASN A 216 3.23 -5.65 -15.06
CA ASN A 216 2.76 -5.68 -13.69
C ASN A 216 2.84 -7.10 -13.10
N MET A 217 3.05 -7.19 -11.78
CA MET A 217 3.13 -8.47 -11.07
C MET A 217 1.88 -9.34 -11.27
N SER A 218 0.71 -8.72 -11.36
CA SER A 218 -0.59 -9.38 -11.57
C SER A 218 -0.93 -9.65 -13.05
N ALA A 219 -0.03 -9.37 -13.99
CA ALA A 219 -0.32 -9.53 -15.42
C ALA A 219 -0.41 -11.00 -15.86
N ASN A 220 0.03 -11.97 -15.05
CA ASN A 220 -0.09 -13.41 -15.33
C ASN A 220 -1.35 -14.00 -14.67
N PRO A 221 -2.42 -14.31 -15.44
CA PRO A 221 -3.70 -14.75 -14.86
C PRO A 221 -3.61 -16.12 -14.15
N ALA A 222 -2.71 -17.00 -14.60
CA ALA A 222 -2.56 -18.33 -14.00
C ALA A 222 -1.90 -18.23 -12.62
N ALA A 223 -0.85 -17.40 -12.50
CA ALA A 223 -0.22 -17.11 -11.23
C ALA A 223 -1.20 -16.41 -10.28
N ASP A 224 -1.91 -15.39 -10.77
CA ASP A 224 -2.89 -14.65 -9.97
C ASP A 224 -4.00 -15.54 -9.40
N ARG A 225 -4.57 -16.42 -10.23
CA ARG A 225 -5.56 -17.42 -9.79
C ARG A 225 -4.99 -18.40 -8.75
N TYR A 226 -3.76 -18.88 -8.95
CA TYR A 226 -3.12 -19.80 -8.02
C TYR A 226 -2.94 -19.17 -6.64
N TYR A 227 -2.34 -17.97 -6.58
CA TYR A 227 -2.09 -17.28 -5.31
C TYR A 227 -3.38 -16.83 -4.64
N SER A 228 -4.37 -16.35 -5.39
CA SER A 228 -5.70 -16.04 -4.84
C SER A 228 -6.35 -17.24 -4.15
N ASN A 229 -6.28 -18.43 -4.77
CA ASN A 229 -6.78 -19.65 -4.16
C ASN A 229 -5.98 -20.07 -2.92
N LEU A 230 -4.65 -19.96 -2.96
CA LEU A 230 -3.79 -20.25 -1.81
C LEU A 230 -4.13 -19.34 -0.62
N VAL A 231 -4.32 -18.04 -0.86
CA VAL A 231 -4.70 -17.05 0.15
C VAL A 231 -6.08 -17.38 0.75
N ARG A 232 -7.08 -17.72 -0.07
CA ARG A 232 -8.41 -18.15 0.42
C ARG A 232 -8.33 -19.40 1.28
N GLN A 233 -7.52 -20.39 0.89
CA GLN A 233 -7.31 -21.61 1.70
C GLN A 233 -6.67 -21.29 3.05
N ARG A 234 -5.69 -20.37 3.09
CA ARG A 234 -5.09 -19.90 4.34
C ARG A 234 -6.13 -19.22 5.24
N ALA A 235 -6.98 -18.34 4.69
CA ALA A 235 -8.05 -17.69 5.44
C ALA A 235 -9.09 -18.68 5.99
N ALA A 236 -9.50 -19.67 5.18
CA ALA A 236 -10.40 -20.73 5.61
C ALA A 236 -9.83 -21.54 6.79
N ARG A 237 -8.55 -21.91 6.73
CA ARG A 237 -7.86 -22.62 7.83
C ARG A 237 -7.78 -21.79 9.11
N ARG A 238 -7.48 -20.49 9.01
CA ARG A 238 -7.48 -19.58 10.17
C ARG A 238 -8.85 -19.58 10.85
N ARG A 239 -9.93 -19.40 10.08
CA ARG A 239 -11.30 -19.38 10.62
C ARG A 239 -11.72 -20.68 11.30
N GLN A 240 -11.30 -21.83 10.78
CA GLN A 240 -11.57 -23.13 11.42
C GLN A 240 -10.86 -23.27 12.78
N GLN A 241 -9.63 -22.75 12.90
CA GLN A 241 -8.86 -22.79 14.14
C GLN A 241 -9.43 -21.87 15.23
N PHE A 242 -10.01 -20.72 14.85
CA PHE A 242 -10.64 -19.79 15.80
C PHE A 242 -12.13 -20.09 16.09
N GLY A 243 -12.82 -20.83 15.21
CA GLY A 243 -14.23 -21.19 15.35
C GLY A 243 -14.52 -22.47 16.16
N GLY A 244 -13.50 -23.22 16.58
CA GLY A 244 -13.64 -24.44 17.38
C GLY A 244 -13.75 -24.23 18.89
N GLY A 245 -13.87 -22.98 19.35
CA GLY A 245 -13.78 -22.57 20.76
C GLY A 245 -15.05 -21.99 21.36
N THR A 246 -16.22 -22.42 20.92
CA THR A 246 -17.50 -22.16 21.62
C THR A 246 -18.40 -23.38 21.45
N SER A 247 -18.30 -24.31 22.41
CA SER A 247 -19.34 -25.28 22.75
C SER A 247 -20.20 -24.69 23.86
#